data_AF-G7WQQ5-F1
#
_entry.id   AF-G7WQQ5-F1
#
_cell.length_a   1.000
_cell.length_b   1.000
_cell.length_c   1.000
_cell.angle_alpha   90.00
_cell.angle_beta   90.00
_cell.angle_gamma   90.00
#
_symmetry.space_group_name_H-M   'P 1'
#
loop_
_entity.id
_entity.type
_entity.pdbx_description
1 polymer ?
#
loop_
_entity_poly.entity_id
_entity_poly.type
_entity_poly.pdbx_seq_one_letter_code
_entity_poly.pdbx_strand_id
1 'polypeptide(L)' 'MQVRAIYEDEVLKPLKKLDLPDKAEVKIIIRESFSKLLDEVGEEEAKEDVDLVLKEMRARNYYE' A
#
# COMPACT_ATOMS: atom_id res chain seq x y z
N MET A 1 9.29 9.38 12.94
CA MET A 1 9.48 7.90 13.00
C MET A 1 8.17 7.23 12.65
N GLN A 2 8.14 6.31 11.68
CA GLN A 2 6.91 5.59 11.32
C GLN A 2 6.92 4.22 11.99
N VAL A 3 5.98 4.00 12.90
CA VAL A 3 5.85 2.73 13.63
C VAL A 3 4.72 1.93 13.01
N ARG A 4 5.02 0.68 12.66
CA ARG A 4 4.01 -0.25 12.15
C ARG A 4 3.41 -1.01 13.33
N ALA A 5 2.09 -1.14 13.32
CA ALA A 5 1.33 -1.86 14.31
C ALA A 5 0.30 -2.75 13.61
N ILE A 6 -0.09 -3.83 14.27
CA ILE A 6 -1.19 -4.69 13.86
C ILE A 6 -2.36 -4.48 14.83
N TYR A 7 -3.58 -4.48 14.32
CA TYR A 7 -4.78 -4.46 15.14
C TYR A 7 -5.31 -5.89 15.25
N GLU A 8 -5.30 -6.44 16.46
CA GLU A 8 -5.71 -7.81 16.76
C GLU A 8 -6.28 -7.86 18.17
N ASP A 9 -7.36 -8.64 18.38
CA ASP A 9 -8.07 -8.75 19.66
C ASP A 9 -8.51 -7.39 20.22
N GLU A 10 -8.95 -6.49 19.34
CA GLU A 10 -9.36 -5.12 19.69
C GLU A 10 -8.21 -4.22 20.21
N VAL A 11 -6.95 -4.67 20.13
CA VAL A 11 -5.76 -3.97 20.63
C VAL A 11 -4.81 -3.60 19.49
N LEU A 12 -4.28 -2.37 19.48
CA LEU A 12 -3.26 -1.91 18.54
C LEU A 12 -1.85 -2.27 19.06
N LYS A 13 -1.27 -3.34 18.51
CA LYS A 13 0.00 -3.92 18.95
C LYS A 13 1.13 -3.44 18.03
N PRO A 14 2.14 -2.69 18.51
CA PRO A 14 3.28 -2.29 17.69
C PRO A 14 4.14 -3.52 17.33
N LEU A 15 4.59 -3.60 16.08
CA LEU A 15 5.42 -4.71 15.60
C LEU A 15 6.86 -4.67 16.14
N LYS A 16 7.28 -3.52 16.66
CA LYS A 16 8.59 -3.30 17.28
C LYS A 16 8.41 -2.55 18.59
N LYS A 17 9.37 -2.73 19.50
CA LYS A 17 9.42 -1.99 20.75
C LYS A 17 9.47 -0.49 20.45
N LEU A 18 8.54 0.26 21.02
CA LEU A 18 8.53 1.72 21.02
C LEU A 18 9.34 2.20 22.21
N ASP A 19 10.35 3.02 21.93
CA ASP A 19 11.12 3.72 22.95
C ASP A 19 10.63 5.17 22.94
N LEU A 20 9.58 5.44 23.72
CA LEU A 20 8.97 6.75 23.85
C LEU A 20 9.07 7.24 25.29
N PRO A 21 9.31 8.55 25.50
CA PRO A 21 9.31 9.12 26.84
C PRO A 21 7.92 9.06 27.47
N ASP A 22 7.90 9.08 28.80
CA ASP A 22 6.67 9.00 29.57
C ASP A 22 5.74 10.17 29.21
N LYS A 23 4.46 9.88 28.95
CA LYS A 23 3.44 10.84 28.45
C LYS A 23 3.71 11.48 27.08
N ALA A 24 4.49 10.83 26.21
CA ALA A 24 4.63 11.29 24.83
C ALA A 24 3.28 11.34 24.10
N GLU A 25 2.94 12.49 23.53
CA GLU A 25 1.80 12.63 22.63
C GLU A 25 2.12 11.95 21.29
N VAL A 26 1.22 11.09 20.81
CA VAL A 26 1.40 10.34 19.56
C VAL A 26 0.21 10.52 18.64
N LYS A 27 0.50 10.64 17.33
CA LYS A 27 -0.51 10.68 16.26
C LYS A 27 -0.59 9.31 15.60
N ILE A 28 -1.76 8.69 15.65
CA ILE A 28 -2.03 7.41 14.99
C ILE A 28 -2.63 7.71 13.61
N ILE A 29 -2.07 7.09 12.56
CA ILE A 29 -2.59 7.16 11.20
C ILE A 29 -2.92 5.74 10.75
N ILE A 30 -4.22 5.44 10.66
CA ILE A 30 -4.71 4.15 10.14
C ILE A 30 -4.76 4.30 8.62
N ARG A 31 -3.95 3.51 7.91
CA ARG A 31 -4.03 3.44 6.45
C ARG A 31 -5.07 2.40 6.10
N GLU A 32 -6.05 2.79 5.29
CA GLU A 32 -6.93 1.81 4.68
C GLU A 32 -6.11 0.86 3.80
N SER A 33 -6.43 -0.44 3.87
CA SER A 33 -5.82 -1.42 3.00
C SER A 33 -6.14 -1.07 1.55
N PHE A 34 -5.11 -1.03 0.69
CA PHE A 34 -5.26 -0.77 -0.75
C PHE A 34 -6.32 -1.65 -1.42
N SER A 35 -6.58 -2.84 -0.87
CA SER A 35 -7.65 -3.75 -1.29
C SER A 35 -9.06 -3.13 -1.21
N LYS A 36 -9.35 -2.34 -0.18
CA LYS A 36 -10.65 -1.66 -0.04
C LYS A 36 -10.82 -0.51 -1.04
N LEU A 37 -9.71 0.10 -1.47
CA LEU A 37 -9.72 1.14 -2.50
C LEU A 37 -9.99 0.54 -3.90
N LEU A 38 -9.54 -0.69 -4.17
CA LEU A 38 -9.87 -1.41 -5.42
C LEU A 38 -11.36 -1.73 -5.51
N ASP A 39 -11.99 -2.13 -4.40
CA ASP A 39 -13.42 -2.41 -4.35
C ASP A 39 -14.29 -1.15 -4.58
N GLU A 40 -13.81 0.03 -4.15
CA GLU A 40 -14.54 1.30 -4.24
C GLU A 40 -14.35 2.02 -5.59
N VAL A 41 -13.19 1.85 -6.22
CA VAL A 41 -12.89 2.43 -7.54
C VAL A 41 -13.49 1.60 -8.69
N GLY A 42 -13.84 0.33 -8.42
CA GLY A 42 -14.21 -0.62 -9.45
C GLY A 42 -12.97 -1.01 -10.27
N GLU A 43 -12.91 -2.26 -10.73
CA GLU A 43 -11.97 -2.62 -11.78
C GLU A 43 -12.32 -1.76 -13.01
N GLU A 44 -11.63 -0.64 -13.22
CA GLU A 44 -11.64 -0.01 -14.54
C GLU A 44 -11.12 -1.08 -15.50
N GLU A 45 -12.02 -1.61 -16.34
CA GLU A 45 -11.66 -2.42 -17.48
C GLU A 45 -10.54 -1.67 -18.21
N ALA A 46 -9.32 -2.23 -18.16
CA ALA A 46 -8.19 -1.63 -18.83
C ALA A 46 -8.59 -1.41 -20.29
N LYS A 47 -8.71 -0.13 -20.69
CA LYS A 47 -9.08 0.24 -22.08
C LYS A 47 -8.07 -0.25 -23.11
N GLU A 48 -6.89 -0.66 -22.66
CA GLU A 48 -5.80 -1.16 -23.49
C GLU A 48 -5.39 -2.56 -23.05
N ASP A 49 -5.27 -3.45 -24.04
CA ASP A 49 -4.78 -4.81 -23.89
C ASP A 49 -3.34 -4.79 -23.34
N VAL A 50 -3.18 -5.31 -22.12
CA VAL A 50 -1.91 -5.35 -21.39
C VAL A 50 -0.83 -6.08 -22.21
N ASP A 51 -1.21 -7.08 -23.01
CA ASP A 51 -0.27 -7.83 -23.85
C ASP A 51 0.27 -6.96 -25.01
N LEU A 52 -0.55 -6.05 -25.53
CA LEU A 52 -0.16 -5.14 -26.61
C LEU A 52 0.87 -4.12 -26.11
N VAL A 53 0.61 -3.52 -24.94
CA VAL A 53 1.53 -2.55 -24.29
C VAL A 53 2.87 -3.20 -23.94
N LEU A 54 2.85 -4.42 -23.40
CA LEU A 54 4.07 -5.16 -23.07
C LEU A 54 4.88 -5.52 -24.32
N LYS A 55 4.22 -5.85 -25.43
CA LYS A 55 4.87 -6.14 -26.70
C LYS A 55 5.53 -4.90 -27.31
N GLU A 56 4.87 -3.74 -27.26
CA GLU A 56 5.44 -2.48 -27.75
C GLU A 56 6.63 -1.99 -26.90
N MET A 57 6.56 -2.16 -25.58
CA MET A 57 7.70 -1.90 -24.68
C MET A 57 8.91 -2.80 -25.03
N ARG A 58 8.67 -4.08 -25.30
CA ARG A 58 9.73 -5.02 -25.65
C ARG A 58 10.33 -4.74 -27.04
N ALA A 59 9.50 -4.30 -27.99
CA ALA A 59 9.96 -3.92 -29.33
C ALA A 59 10.81 -2.64 -29.30
N ARG A 60 10.48 -1.66 -28.45
CA ARG A 60 11.27 -0.43 -28.28
C ARG A 60 12.68 -0.70 -27.75
N ASN A 61 12.83 -1.61 -26.79
CA ASN A 61 14.14 -2.02 -26.26
C ASN A 61 15.02 -2.82 -27.25
N TYR A 62 14.52 -3.21 -28.42
CA TYR A 62 15.28 -3.98 -29.41
C TYR A 62 15.96 -3.09 -30.47
N TYR A 63 15.59 -1.81 -30.54
CA TYR A 63 16.10 -0.83 -31.52
C TYR A 63 16.89 0.33 -30.89
N GLU A 64 17.12 0.31 -29.57
CA GLU A 64 18.15 1.10 -28.86
C GLU A 64 19.42 0.24 -28.67
#